data_AF-A0AAD8BP77-F1
#
_entry.id   AF-A0AAD8BP77-F1
#
_cell.length_a   1.000
_cell.length_b   1.000
_cell.length_c   1.000
_cell.angle_alpha   90.00
_cell.angle_beta   90.00
_cell.angle_gamma   90.00
#
_symmetry.space_group_name_H-M   'P 1'
#
loop_
_entity.id
_entity.type
_entity.pdbx_description
1 polymer ?
#
loop_
_entity_poly.entity_id
_entity_poly.type
_entity_poly.pdbx_seq_one_letter_code
_entity_poly.pdbx_strand_id
1 'polypeptide(L)'
;SSPIVCTIVINHLTIHQSVMRLTQVVSGYFKKYVEREIAQASGVSFYKPIQGWRHLRKRKWIYDENRPWTDAAKEANLPGKQLTELIEPIPESEWKIFKGDR
;
A
#
# COMPACT_ATOMS: atom_id res chain seq x y z
N SER A 1 6.37 -17.30 33.72
CA SER A 1 6.51 -15.95 33.14
C SER A 1 6.49 -16.09 31.63
N SER A 2 5.33 -15.80 31.04
CA SER A 2 4.95 -16.28 29.70
C SER A 2 5.72 -15.57 28.57
N PRO A 3 6.31 -16.30 27.60
CA PRO A 3 7.09 -15.72 26.48
C PRO A 3 6.26 -14.91 25.48
N ILE A 4 4.92 -14.95 25.62
CA ILE A 4 3.95 -14.33 24.72
C ILE A 4 3.96 -12.79 24.82
N VAL A 5 4.34 -12.23 25.97
CA VAL A 5 4.33 -10.76 26.18
C VAL A 5 5.52 -10.08 25.49
N CYS A 6 6.67 -10.77 25.36
CA CYS A 6 7.84 -10.19 24.68
C CYS A 6 7.66 -10.08 23.16
N THR A 7 6.95 -10.99 22.50
CA THR A 7 6.78 -10.97 21.05
C THR A 7 5.83 -9.86 20.58
N ILE A 8 4.82 -9.53 21.37
CA ILE A 8 3.83 -8.49 21.03
C ILE A 8 4.46 -7.09 21.10
N VAL A 9 5.32 -6.83 22.09
CA VAL A 9 6.00 -5.54 22.23
C VAL A 9 7.03 -5.33 21.11
N ILE A 10 7.74 -6.39 20.68
CA ILE A 10 8.73 -6.31 19.59
C ILE A 10 8.04 -6.02 18.24
N ASN A 11 6.85 -6.58 17.99
CA ASN A 11 6.13 -6.40 16.72
C ASN A 11 5.39 -5.06 16.63
N HIS A 12 4.90 -4.50 17.75
CA HIS A 12 4.27 -3.18 17.75
C HIS A 12 5.30 -2.03 17.61
N LEU A 13 6.55 -2.26 18.04
CA LEU A 13 7.67 -1.33 17.86
C LEU A 13 8.26 -1.32 16.44
N THR A 14 8.17 -2.43 15.69
CA THR A 14 8.71 -2.51 14.33
C THR A 14 7.79 -1.88 13.28
N ILE A 15 6.46 -1.95 13.45
CA ILE A 15 5.50 -1.39 12.50
C ILE A 15 5.50 0.15 12.57
N HIS A 16 5.68 0.74 13.76
CA HIS A 16 5.79 2.19 13.91
C HIS A 16 7.12 2.77 13.39
N GLN A 17 8.17 1.94 13.28
CA GLN A 17 9.47 2.37 12.76
C GLN A 17 9.56 2.38 11.24
N SER A 18 8.70 1.67 10.51
CA SER A 18 8.78 1.61 9.05
C SER A 18 8.19 2.84 8.35
N VAL A 19 7.32 3.61 9.01
CA VAL A 19 6.63 4.75 8.39
C VAL A 19 7.48 6.04 8.44
N MET A 20 8.48 6.13 9.33
CA MET A 20 9.30 7.35 9.47
C MET A 20 10.78 7.06 9.76
N ARG A 21 11.48 6.35 8.85
CA ARG A 21 12.96 6.41 8.79
C ARG A 21 13.49 7.53 7.88
N LEU A 22 12.60 8.32 7.27
CA LEU A 22 12.96 9.49 6.47
C LEU A 22 12.95 10.80 7.25
N THR A 23 12.67 10.84 8.56
CA THR A 23 12.45 12.14 9.24
C THR A 23 13.72 12.80 9.77
N GLN A 24 14.78 12.04 10.08
CA GLN A 24 15.95 12.59 10.78
C GLN A 24 17.20 12.74 9.90
N VAL A 25 17.38 11.87 8.89
CA VAL A 25 18.51 11.96 7.93
C VAL A 25 18.23 12.96 6.80
N VAL A 26 16.96 13.22 6.53
CA VAL A 26 16.49 13.99 5.39
C VAL A 26 16.41 15.49 5.68
N SER A 27 16.40 15.89 6.96
CA SER A 27 16.29 17.30 7.36
C SER A 27 17.47 18.18 6.89
N GLY A 28 18.61 17.56 6.52
CA GLY A 28 19.77 18.24 5.94
C GLY A 28 19.89 18.17 4.41
N TYR A 29 19.02 17.41 3.73
CA TYR A 29 19.06 17.27 2.26
C TYR A 29 18.19 18.32 1.57
N PHE A 30 18.60 18.78 0.38
CA PHE A 30 17.80 19.72 -0.41
C PHE A 30 16.43 19.11 -0.71
N LYS A 31 15.37 19.85 -0.33
CA LYS A 31 13.94 19.54 -0.52
C LYS A 31 13.63 18.82 -1.84
N LYS A 32 14.25 19.25 -2.95
CA LYS A 32 14.06 18.68 -4.29
C LYS A 32 14.42 17.19 -4.41
N TYR A 33 15.46 16.71 -3.73
CA TYR A 33 15.85 15.30 -3.78
C TYR A 33 14.91 14.43 -2.94
N VAL A 34 14.48 14.95 -1.80
CA VAL A 34 13.51 14.29 -0.92
C VAL A 34 12.18 14.07 -1.62
N GLU A 35 11.65 15.13 -2.25
CA GLU A 35 10.41 15.08 -3.01
C GLU A 35 10.49 14.10 -4.19
N ARG A 36 11.67 13.99 -4.83
CA ARG A 36 11.92 13.02 -5.90
C ARG A 36 11.86 11.58 -5.39
N GLU A 37 12.56 11.27 -4.31
CA GLU A 37 12.54 9.93 -3.71
C GLU A 37 11.15 9.53 -3.23
N ILE A 38 10.42 10.46 -2.58
CA ILE A 38 9.02 10.23 -2.19
C ILE A 38 8.13 9.99 -3.43
N ALA A 39 8.32 10.75 -4.50
CA ALA A 39 7.57 10.59 -5.75
C ALA A 39 7.87 9.23 -6.42
N GLN A 40 9.12 8.77 -6.39
CA GLN A 40 9.52 7.44 -6.88
C GLN A 40 8.96 6.31 -6.01
N ALA A 41 9.03 6.43 -4.68
CA ALA A 41 8.52 5.42 -3.77
C ALA A 41 6.99 5.30 -3.78
N SER A 42 6.27 6.40 -4.04
CA SER A 42 4.81 6.45 -3.98
C SER A 42 4.09 6.07 -5.28
N GLY A 43 4.81 5.82 -6.38
CA GLY A 43 4.18 5.66 -7.68
C GLY A 43 5.06 5.10 -8.79
N VAL A 44 4.48 5.04 -9.98
CA VAL A 44 5.17 4.63 -11.22
C VAL A 44 5.21 5.81 -12.17
N SER A 45 6.39 6.13 -12.70
CA SER A 45 6.54 7.09 -13.78
C SER A 45 6.29 6.41 -15.13
N PHE A 46 5.39 6.96 -15.93
CA PHE A 46 5.16 6.49 -17.30
C PHE A 46 5.27 7.64 -18.29
N TYR A 47 5.75 7.34 -19.49
CA TYR A 47 5.90 8.33 -20.55
C TYR A 47 4.64 8.40 -21.41
N LYS A 48 4.12 9.61 -21.63
CA LYS A 48 3.08 9.89 -22.63
C LYS A 48 3.69 10.66 -23.80
N PRO A 49 3.51 10.21 -25.06
CA PRO A 49 4.15 10.84 -26.23
C PRO A 49 3.95 12.35 -26.33
N ILE A 50 2.73 12.83 -26.02
CA ILE A 50 2.37 14.25 -26.15
C ILE A 50 2.57 15.03 -24.85
N GLN A 51 2.44 14.37 -23.70
CA GLN A 51 2.37 15.02 -22.38
C GLN A 51 3.65 14.86 -21.55
N GLY A 52 4.63 14.11 -22.05
CA GLY A 52 5.88 13.81 -21.38
C GLY A 52 5.74 12.80 -20.23
N TRP A 53 6.72 12.81 -19.33
CA TRP A 53 6.76 11.96 -18.14
C TRP A 53 5.67 12.34 -17.15
N ARG A 54 4.87 11.35 -16.74
CA ARG A 54 3.84 11.51 -15.70
C ARG A 54 4.08 10.54 -14.56
N HIS A 55 3.86 11.01 -13.35
CA HIS A 55 3.89 10.18 -12.15
C HIS A 55 2.47 9.73 -11.81
N LEU A 56 2.23 8.43 -11.80
CA LEU A 56 1.00 7.82 -11.31
C LEU A 56 1.22 7.34 -9.88
N ARG A 57 0.47 7.91 -8.94
CA ARG A 57 0.47 7.40 -7.56
C ARG A 57 -0.20 6.03 -7.52
N LYS A 58 0.41 5.09 -6.78
CA LYS A 58 -0.18 3.78 -6.53
C LYS A 58 -1.46 3.98 -5.70
N ARG A 59 -2.61 3.65 -6.28
CA ARG A 59 -3.91 3.71 -5.57
C ARG A 59 -4.11 2.39 -4.82
N LYS A 60 -4.63 2.49 -3.59
CA LYS A 60 -5.12 1.33 -2.83
C LYS A 60 -6.49 0.99 -3.39
N TRP A 61 -6.58 -0.05 -4.21
CA TRP A 61 -7.85 -0.49 -4.79
C TRP A 61 -8.59 -1.39 -3.80
N ILE A 62 -9.87 -1.12 -3.61
CA ILE A 62 -10.82 -1.92 -2.85
C ILE A 62 -11.41 -2.94 -3.81
N TYR A 63 -11.12 -4.21 -3.54
CA TYR A 63 -11.69 -5.34 -4.27
C TYR A 63 -12.98 -5.78 -3.58
N ASP A 64 -14.03 -5.89 -4.38
CA ASP A 64 -15.37 -6.28 -3.96
C ASP A 64 -15.92 -7.29 -5.02
N GLU A 65 -17.18 -7.68 -4.90
CA GLU A 65 -17.87 -8.55 -5.87
C GLU A 65 -17.87 -7.96 -7.30
N ASN A 66 -17.81 -6.63 -7.40
CA ASN A 66 -17.79 -5.91 -8.66
C ASN A 66 -16.42 -6.00 -9.35
N ARG A 67 -16.42 -6.40 -10.63
CA ARG A 67 -15.20 -6.46 -11.44
C ARG A 67 -14.56 -5.06 -11.58
N PRO A 68 -13.23 -4.92 -11.57
CA PRO A 68 -12.57 -3.60 -11.47
C PRO A 68 -12.90 -2.57 -12.55
N TRP A 69 -13.29 -3.02 -13.75
CA TRP A 69 -13.59 -2.13 -14.89
C TRP A 69 -15.05 -1.67 -14.95
N THR A 70 -15.92 -2.15 -14.06
CA THR A 70 -17.33 -1.71 -14.00
C THR A 70 -17.45 -0.33 -13.37
N ASP A 71 -18.53 0.38 -13.69
CA ASP A 71 -18.76 1.72 -13.16
C ASP A 71 -19.00 1.72 -11.65
N ALA A 72 -19.69 0.70 -11.13
CA ALA A 72 -19.84 0.48 -9.69
C ALA A 72 -18.48 0.33 -8.97
N ALA A 73 -17.55 -0.44 -9.54
CA ALA A 73 -16.21 -0.59 -8.95
C ALA A 73 -15.40 0.72 -8.99
N LYS A 74 -15.56 1.54 -10.05
CA LYS A 74 -14.93 2.86 -10.13
C LYS A 74 -15.49 3.82 -9.09
N GLU A 75 -16.80 3.79 -8.85
CA GLU A 75 -17.48 4.63 -7.87
C GLU A 75 -17.03 4.29 -6.44
N ALA A 76 -16.95 3.00 -6.11
CA ALA A 76 -16.43 2.53 -4.81
C ALA A 76 -14.97 2.93 -4.57
N ASN A 77 -14.19 3.10 -5.64
CA ASN A 77 -12.75 3.43 -5.61
C ASN A 77 -12.45 4.90 -5.93
N LEU A 78 -13.42 5.79 -5.77
CA LEU A 78 -13.21 7.23 -5.90
C LEU A 78 -12.17 7.75 -4.88
N PRO A 79 -11.44 8.81 -5.23
CA PRO A 79 -10.41 9.37 -4.34
C PRO A 79 -11.02 9.77 -2.99
N GLY A 80 -10.42 9.30 -1.90
CA GLY A 80 -10.89 9.54 -0.53
C GLY A 80 -11.58 8.35 0.11
N LYS A 81 -12.02 7.36 -0.68
CA LYS A 81 -12.49 6.08 -0.14
C LYS A 81 -11.30 5.22 0.26
N GLN A 82 -11.39 4.60 1.44
CA GLN A 82 -10.38 3.70 1.99
C GLN A 82 -11.08 2.49 2.59
N LEU A 83 -10.40 1.35 2.57
CA LEU A 83 -10.88 0.15 3.22
C LEU A 83 -10.79 0.35 4.75
N THR A 84 -11.90 0.12 5.45
CA THR A 84 -11.96 0.27 6.91
C THR A 84 -11.25 -0.88 7.63
N GLU A 85 -11.28 -2.08 7.03
CA GLU A 85 -10.82 -3.31 7.65
C GLU A 85 -9.53 -3.81 7.02
N LEU A 86 -8.62 -4.35 7.83
CA LEU A 86 -7.39 -4.97 7.36
C LEU A 86 -7.64 -6.47 7.15
N ILE A 87 -7.30 -6.97 5.97
CA ILE A 87 -7.45 -8.39 5.63
C ILE A 87 -6.21 -9.14 6.09
N GLU A 88 -6.41 -10.30 6.72
CA GLU A 88 -5.30 -11.18 7.13
C GLU A 88 -4.57 -11.77 5.89
N PRO A 89 -3.23 -11.78 5.89
CA PRO A 89 -2.48 -12.35 4.79
C PRO A 89 -2.54 -13.88 4.85
N ILE A 90 -3.21 -14.50 3.89
CA ILE A 90 -3.25 -15.95 3.75
C ILE A 90 -2.13 -16.37 2.78
N PRO A 91 -1.22 -17.26 3.17
CA PRO A 91 -0.19 -17.77 2.27
C PRO A 91 -0.82 -18.65 1.18
N GLU A 92 -0.26 -18.61 -0.03
CA GLU A 92 -0.81 -19.33 -1.19
C GLU A 92 -0.96 -20.85 -0.95
N SER A 93 -0.06 -21.44 -0.15
CA SER A 93 -0.08 -22.86 0.22
C SER A 93 -1.26 -23.27 1.11
N GLU A 94 -1.87 -22.31 1.82
CA GLU A 94 -3.00 -22.58 2.72
C GLU A 94 -4.35 -22.32 2.04
N TRP A 95 -4.35 -21.77 0.83
CA TRP A 95 -5.57 -21.54 0.07
C TRP A 95 -6.10 -22.86 -0.50
N LYS A 96 -7.10 -23.44 0.18
CA LYS A 96 -7.69 -24.73 -0.18
C LYS A 96 -9.06 -24.66 -0.84
N ILE A 97 -9.62 -23.45 -0.98
CA ILE A 97 -10.99 -23.26 -1.49
C ILE A 97 -10.93 -22.86 -2.96
N PHE A 98 -11.33 -23.76 -3.86
CA PHE A 98 -11.40 -23.48 -5.28
C PHE A 98 -12.84 -23.38 -5.77
N LYS A 99 -13.02 -22.59 -6.84
CA LYS A 99 -14.33 -22.43 -7.44
C LYS A 99 -14.82 -23.76 -8.03
N GLY A 100 -15.92 -24.28 -7.50
CA GLY A 100 -16.54 -25.53 -7.97
C GLY A 100 -16.21 -26.74 -7.11
N ASP A 101 -15.46 -26.57 -6.01
CA ASP A 101 -15.38 -27.58 -4.96
C ASP A 101 -16.76 -27.77 -4.30
N ARG A 102 -17.07 -29.01 -3.90
CA ARG A 102 -18.35 -29.43 -3.31
C ARG A 102 -18.34 -29.42 -1.79
#